data_AF-Q65DX7-F1
#
_entry.id   AF-Q65DX7-F1
#
_cell.length_a   1.000
_cell.length_b   1.000
_cell.length_c   1.000
_cell.angle_alpha   90.00
_cell.angle_beta   90.00
_cell.angle_gamma   90.00
#
_symmetry.space_group_name_H-M   'P 1'
#
loop_
_entity.id
_entity.type
_entity.pdbx_description
1 polymer ?
#
loop_
_entity_poly.entity_id
_entity_poly.type
_entity_poly.pdbx_seq_one_letter_code
_entity_poly.pdbx_strand_id
1 'polypeptide(L)'
;MKTKQTVNALIFIVVLFLIVHVFQSLEAAGNTPLEQLAEGLSRHDVELEEWTMHTKKQLTLSEKDFFAKLKHFKKQHRQYEWTLTREDDDTVKATGVFQDKKNHINSKIHLVSTHKNQRLVSYLLYEQKGAGPRENWNATYKQFERDAFDIMREKTAIFTCLKGHLNGMMNVVLQKKANELVHEFDAKSVEDLIEPNFVSISAYTNEWKESIKTEKHRMNLQVSLRNAGMGEKLTVTVGTPIVTTEY
;
A
#
# COMPACT_ATOMS: atom_id res chain seq x y z
N MET A 1 -31.33 33.19 -36.26
CA MET A 1 -30.55 33.37 -35.01
C MET A 1 -30.57 32.15 -34.08
N LYS A 2 -31.74 31.53 -33.80
CA LYS A 2 -31.86 30.36 -32.92
C LYS A 2 -30.97 29.15 -33.32
N THR A 3 -30.87 28.82 -34.61
CA THR A 3 -30.11 27.66 -35.11
C THR A 3 -28.60 27.78 -34.90
N LYS A 4 -28.03 29.00 -34.95
CA LYS A 4 -26.61 29.24 -34.66
C LYS A 4 -26.32 29.12 -33.16
N GLN A 5 -27.25 29.55 -32.30
CA GLN A 5 -27.12 29.41 -30.86
C GLN A 5 -27.20 27.94 -30.41
N THR A 6 -28.08 27.14 -31.02
CA THR A 6 -28.16 25.70 -30.74
C THR A 6 -26.92 24.94 -31.20
N VAL A 7 -26.34 25.30 -32.35
CA VAL A 7 -25.08 24.71 -32.83
C VAL A 7 -23.91 25.07 -31.91
N ASN A 8 -23.80 26.33 -31.48
CA ASN A 8 -22.75 26.77 -30.55
C ASN A 8 -22.87 26.08 -29.18
N ALA A 9 -24.10 25.88 -28.68
CA ALA A 9 -24.34 25.17 -27.43
C ALA A 9 -23.94 23.69 -27.54
N LEU A 10 -24.21 23.04 -28.68
CA LEU A 10 -23.83 21.65 -28.92
C LEU A 10 -22.30 21.47 -28.95
N ILE A 11 -21.59 22.39 -29.64
CA ILE A 11 -20.13 22.41 -29.68
C ILE A 11 -19.54 22.57 -28.27
N PHE A 12 -20.09 23.49 -27.48
CA PHE A 12 -19.63 23.70 -26.10
C PHE A 12 -19.79 22.45 -25.23
N ILE A 13 -20.91 21.73 -25.35
CA ILE A 13 -21.15 20.48 -24.62
C ILE A 13 -20.14 19.41 -25.04
N VAL A 14 -19.89 19.24 -26.34
CA VAL A 14 -18.89 18.27 -26.84
C VAL A 14 -17.49 18.59 -26.32
N VAL A 15 -17.09 19.87 -26.35
CA VAL A 15 -15.80 20.31 -25.80
C VAL A 15 -15.72 20.05 -24.30
N LEU A 16 -16.80 20.30 -23.54
CA LEU A 16 -16.84 20.02 -22.11
C LEU A 16 -16.69 18.51 -21.82
N PHE A 17 -17.38 17.66 -22.59
CA PHE A 17 -17.21 16.20 -22.49
C PHE A 17 -15.80 15.75 -22.85
N LEU A 18 -15.19 16.31 -23.90
CA LEU A 18 -13.80 16.02 -24.27
C LEU A 18 -12.82 16.42 -23.16
N ILE A 19 -13.01 17.60 -22.57
CA ILE A 19 -12.19 18.07 -21.44
C ILE A 19 -12.34 17.11 -20.26
N VAL A 20 -13.56 16.76 -19.86
CA VAL A 20 -13.80 15.80 -18.76
C VAL A 20 -13.16 14.44 -19.05
N HIS A 21 -13.25 13.95 -20.29
CA HIS A 21 -12.66 12.68 -20.69
C HIS A 21 -11.13 12.72 -20.65
N VAL A 22 -10.52 13.82 -21.12
CA VAL A 22 -9.08 14.05 -21.05
C VAL A 22 -8.61 14.12 -19.59
N PHE A 23 -9.30 14.87 -18.73
CA PHE A 23 -8.97 14.95 -17.30
C PHE A 23 -9.10 13.59 -16.59
N GLN A 24 -10.16 12.82 -16.86
CA GLN A 24 -10.32 11.45 -16.32
C GLN A 24 -9.22 10.52 -16.83
N SER A 25 -8.82 10.65 -18.09
CA SER A 25 -7.73 9.84 -18.67
C SER A 25 -6.36 10.21 -18.09
N LEU A 26 -6.12 11.50 -17.80
CA LEU A 26 -4.90 11.98 -17.15
C LEU A 26 -4.80 11.55 -15.69
N GLU A 27 -5.90 11.65 -14.93
CA GLU A 27 -5.95 11.15 -13.54
C GLU A 27 -5.79 9.62 -13.49
N ALA A 28 -6.23 8.92 -14.53
CA ALA A 28 -5.96 7.50 -14.72
C ALA A 28 -4.56 7.17 -15.27
N ALA A 29 -3.82 8.15 -15.80
CA ALA A 29 -2.50 8.01 -16.42
C ALA A 29 -1.34 8.45 -15.51
N GLY A 30 -1.61 9.02 -14.34
CA GLY A 30 -0.56 9.25 -13.34
C GLY A 30 -0.02 7.93 -12.78
N ASN A 31 1.31 7.86 -12.58
CA ASN A 31 1.96 6.71 -11.98
C ASN A 31 1.40 6.45 -10.57
N THR A 32 1.06 5.21 -10.27
CA THR A 32 0.57 4.83 -8.93
C THR A 32 1.70 4.88 -7.90
N PRO A 33 1.42 5.03 -6.59
CA PRO A 33 2.47 5.04 -5.58
C PRO A 33 3.36 3.78 -5.64
N LEU A 34 2.79 2.61 -5.94
CA LEU A 34 3.57 1.38 -6.14
C LEU A 34 4.57 1.49 -7.30
N GLU A 35 4.13 2.03 -8.44
CA GLU A 35 4.99 2.23 -9.60
C GLU A 35 6.08 3.25 -9.33
N GLN A 36 5.73 4.40 -8.74
CA GLN A 36 6.70 5.44 -8.40
C GLN A 36 7.78 4.91 -7.44
N LEU A 37 7.37 4.17 -6.40
CA LEU A 37 8.32 3.52 -5.50
C LEU A 37 9.22 2.51 -6.22
N ALA A 38 8.66 1.66 -7.08
CA ALA A 38 9.42 0.65 -7.81
C ALA A 38 10.45 1.29 -8.77
N GLU A 39 10.03 2.30 -9.53
CA GLU A 39 10.89 3.01 -10.47
C GLU A 39 11.99 3.80 -9.75
N GLY A 40 11.66 4.49 -8.65
CA GLY A 40 12.64 5.21 -7.84
C GLY A 40 13.69 4.27 -7.25
N LEU A 41 13.28 3.13 -6.69
CA LEU A 41 14.20 2.10 -6.21
C LEU A 41 15.10 1.56 -7.34
N SER A 42 14.53 1.31 -8.52
CA SER A 42 15.30 0.84 -9.68
C SER A 42 16.33 1.86 -10.16
N ARG A 43 16.04 3.17 -10.10
CA ARG A 43 17.01 4.25 -10.46
C ARG A 43 18.17 4.36 -9.48
N HIS A 44 18.02 3.80 -8.28
CA HIS A 44 19.05 3.74 -7.25
C HIS A 44 19.74 2.38 -7.15
N ASP A 45 19.60 1.52 -8.17
CA ASP A 45 20.17 0.19 -8.29
C ASP A 45 19.72 -0.81 -7.21
N VAL A 46 18.56 -0.56 -6.59
CA VAL A 46 18.00 -1.47 -5.59
C VAL A 46 17.40 -2.69 -6.30
N GLU A 47 17.96 -3.86 -6.02
CA GLU A 47 17.41 -5.14 -6.48
C GLU A 47 16.15 -5.46 -5.66
N LEU A 48 14.99 -5.34 -6.30
CA LEU A 48 13.71 -5.56 -5.65
C LEU A 48 13.50 -7.04 -5.31
N GLU A 49 13.24 -7.33 -4.05
CA GLU A 49 12.95 -8.69 -3.56
C GLU A 49 11.46 -8.93 -3.41
N GLU A 50 10.74 -7.91 -2.95
CA GLU A 50 9.37 -8.07 -2.49
C GLU A 50 8.60 -6.75 -2.58
N TRP A 51 7.32 -6.87 -2.90
CA TRP A 51 6.34 -5.79 -2.74
C TRP A 51 5.14 -6.31 -1.98
N THR A 52 4.52 -5.41 -1.21
CA THR A 52 3.29 -5.65 -0.48
C THR A 52 2.37 -4.46 -0.62
N MET A 53 1.07 -4.75 -0.70
CA MET A 53 0.01 -3.77 -0.55
C MET A 53 -0.97 -4.29 0.47
N HIS A 54 -1.44 -3.45 1.38
CA HIS A 54 -2.51 -3.82 2.28
C HIS A 54 -3.44 -2.65 2.58
N THR A 55 -4.64 -2.99 3.03
CA THR A 55 -5.62 -2.03 3.52
C THR A 55 -6.32 -2.60 4.75
N LYS A 56 -6.71 -1.72 5.67
CA LYS A 56 -7.36 -2.08 6.93
C LYS A 56 -8.60 -1.24 7.17
N LYS A 57 -9.67 -1.91 7.61
CA LYS A 57 -10.93 -1.30 8.02
C LYS A 57 -11.26 -1.70 9.45
N GLN A 58 -11.50 -0.73 10.33
CA GLN A 58 -12.03 -0.98 11.66
C GLN A 58 -13.52 -1.33 11.59
N LEU A 59 -13.94 -2.25 12.45
CA LEU A 59 -15.30 -2.74 12.55
C LEU A 59 -15.69 -2.85 14.03
N THR A 60 -16.99 -2.96 14.27
CA THR A 60 -17.54 -3.35 15.58
C THR A 60 -18.48 -4.51 15.35
N LEU A 61 -18.00 -5.73 15.63
CA LEU A 61 -18.76 -6.95 15.39
C LEU A 61 -18.97 -7.69 16.70
N SER A 62 -20.22 -7.94 17.06
CA SER A 62 -20.53 -8.96 18.07
C SER A 62 -19.98 -10.33 17.61
N GLU A 63 -19.83 -11.29 18.53
CA GLU A 63 -19.40 -12.64 18.16
C GLU A 63 -20.34 -13.27 17.11
N LYS A 64 -21.65 -13.07 17.25
CA LYS A 64 -22.64 -13.53 16.26
C LYS A 64 -22.41 -12.89 14.89
N ASP A 65 -22.17 -11.57 14.84
CA ASP A 65 -21.96 -10.85 13.59
C ASP A 65 -20.63 -11.23 12.94
N PHE A 66 -19.60 -11.51 13.74
CA PHE A 66 -18.32 -12.03 13.27
C PHE A 66 -18.52 -13.33 12.49
N PHE A 67 -19.20 -14.32 13.08
CA PHE A 67 -19.44 -15.61 12.42
C PHE A 67 -20.39 -15.49 11.22
N ALA A 68 -21.39 -14.61 11.29
CA ALA A 68 -22.27 -14.32 10.16
C ALA A 68 -21.49 -13.72 8.97
N LYS A 69 -20.62 -12.73 9.24
CA LYS A 69 -19.75 -12.11 8.24
C LYS A 69 -18.76 -13.10 7.66
N LEU A 70 -18.11 -13.91 8.50
CA LEU A 70 -17.21 -14.97 8.06
C LEU A 70 -17.91 -15.97 7.12
N LYS A 71 -19.12 -16.40 7.46
CA LYS A 71 -19.92 -17.30 6.61
C LYS A 71 -20.22 -16.67 5.25
N HIS A 72 -20.51 -15.37 5.21
CA HIS A 72 -20.71 -14.65 3.95
C HIS A 72 -19.41 -14.57 3.14
N PHE A 73 -18.30 -14.24 3.78
CA PHE A 73 -16.97 -14.15 3.15
C PHE A 73 -16.53 -15.48 2.53
N LYS A 74 -16.66 -16.60 3.26
CA LYS A 74 -16.36 -17.94 2.72
C LYS A 74 -17.18 -18.26 1.47
N LYS A 75 -18.41 -17.74 1.35
CA LYS A 75 -19.27 -17.94 0.16
C LYS A 75 -18.89 -17.05 -1.02
N GLN A 76 -18.49 -15.80 -0.76
CA GLN A 76 -18.10 -14.83 -1.79
C GLN A 76 -16.68 -15.06 -2.31
N HIS A 77 -15.76 -15.47 -1.44
CA HIS A 77 -14.33 -15.61 -1.72
C HIS A 77 -13.92 -17.09 -1.64
N ARG A 78 -14.52 -17.91 -2.52
CA ARG A 78 -14.37 -19.38 -2.51
C ARG A 78 -12.96 -19.85 -2.89
N GLN A 79 -12.21 -19.02 -3.60
CA GLN A 79 -10.82 -19.28 -3.95
C GLN A 79 -9.86 -19.20 -2.76
N TYR A 80 -10.29 -18.64 -1.62
CA TYR A 80 -9.47 -18.56 -0.42
C TYR A 80 -9.66 -19.81 0.44
N GLU A 81 -8.54 -20.36 0.92
CA GLU A 81 -8.52 -21.37 1.96
C GLU A 81 -8.60 -20.71 3.33
N TRP A 82 -9.62 -21.05 4.11
CA TRP A 82 -9.93 -20.36 5.35
C TRP A 82 -9.54 -21.18 6.58
N THR A 83 -8.74 -20.57 7.45
CA THR A 83 -8.46 -21.06 8.81
C THR A 83 -9.14 -20.17 9.84
N LEU A 84 -9.60 -20.76 10.94
CA LEU A 84 -10.14 -20.05 12.10
C LEU A 84 -9.27 -20.42 13.29
N THR A 85 -8.73 -19.42 13.96
CA THR A 85 -7.89 -19.58 15.14
C THR A 85 -8.43 -18.73 16.28
N ARG A 86 -8.21 -19.21 17.51
CA ARG A 86 -8.40 -18.46 18.75
C ARG A 86 -7.00 -18.28 19.32
N GLU A 87 -6.49 -17.04 19.30
CA GLU A 87 -5.12 -16.74 19.74
C GLU A 87 -5.03 -16.70 21.28
N ASP A 88 -6.08 -16.20 21.94
CA ASP A 88 -6.31 -16.22 23.39
C ASP A 88 -7.83 -16.30 23.68
N ASP A 89 -8.22 -16.28 24.96
CA ASP A 89 -9.64 -16.38 25.34
C ASP A 89 -10.52 -15.25 24.76
N ASP A 90 -9.92 -14.12 24.38
CA ASP A 90 -10.62 -12.92 23.93
C ASP A 90 -10.50 -12.62 22.44
N THR A 91 -9.62 -13.30 21.71
CA THR A 91 -9.27 -12.98 20.33
C THR A 91 -9.59 -14.13 19.37
N VAL A 92 -10.53 -13.87 18.47
CA VAL A 92 -10.88 -14.76 17.35
C VAL A 92 -10.39 -14.17 16.03
N LYS A 93 -9.76 -15.01 15.21
CA LYS A 93 -9.16 -14.62 13.94
C LYS A 93 -9.51 -15.63 12.86
N ALA A 94 -10.11 -15.15 11.78
CA ALA A 94 -10.29 -15.92 10.56
C ALA A 94 -9.32 -15.41 9.49
N THR A 95 -8.55 -16.31 8.90
CA THR A 95 -7.58 -15.99 7.85
C THR A 95 -7.94 -16.77 6.59
N GLY A 96 -8.24 -16.05 5.51
CA GLY A 96 -8.35 -16.61 4.16
C GLY A 96 -7.03 -16.41 3.43
N VAL A 97 -6.48 -17.47 2.83
CA VAL A 97 -5.26 -17.41 2.01
C VAL A 97 -5.57 -17.83 0.59
N PHE A 98 -5.13 -17.06 -0.40
CA PHE A 98 -5.22 -17.40 -1.82
C PHE A 98 -3.85 -17.21 -2.49
N GLN A 99 -3.39 -18.23 -3.21
CA GLN A 99 -2.14 -18.20 -3.96
C GLN A 99 -2.44 -18.21 -5.46
N ASP A 100 -2.24 -17.07 -6.11
CA ASP A 100 -2.26 -16.99 -7.57
C ASP A 100 -0.89 -17.42 -8.11
N LYS A 101 -0.79 -18.72 -8.40
CA LYS A 101 0.45 -19.33 -8.93
C LYS A 101 0.85 -18.77 -10.29
N LYS A 102 -0.12 -18.33 -11.11
CA LYS A 102 0.15 -17.79 -12.45
C LYS A 102 0.84 -16.44 -12.34
N ASN A 103 0.34 -15.58 -11.45
CA ASN A 103 0.86 -14.24 -11.29
C ASN A 103 1.91 -14.13 -10.17
N HIS A 104 2.23 -15.23 -9.46
CA HIS A 104 3.13 -15.25 -8.30
C HIS A 104 2.71 -14.26 -7.20
N ILE A 105 1.39 -14.18 -6.93
CA ILE A 105 0.81 -13.29 -5.91
C ILE A 105 0.19 -14.13 -4.80
N ASN A 106 0.50 -13.78 -3.55
CA ASN A 106 -0.17 -14.27 -2.36
C ASN A 106 -1.14 -13.20 -1.85
N SER A 107 -2.41 -13.57 -1.67
CA SER A 107 -3.44 -12.71 -1.09
C SER A 107 -3.90 -13.26 0.25
N LYS A 108 -4.10 -12.38 1.23
CA LYS A 108 -4.64 -12.74 2.55
C LYS A 108 -5.78 -11.83 2.96
N ILE A 109 -6.81 -12.41 3.53
CA ILE A 109 -7.90 -11.69 4.20
C ILE A 109 -7.91 -12.09 5.66
N HIS A 110 -7.75 -11.13 6.57
CA HIS A 110 -7.91 -11.36 8.00
C HIS A 110 -9.16 -10.66 8.52
N LEU A 111 -10.06 -11.43 9.14
CA LEU A 111 -11.16 -10.89 9.95
C LEU A 111 -10.84 -11.22 11.41
N VAL A 112 -10.68 -10.20 12.23
CA VAL A 112 -10.25 -10.34 13.63
C VAL A 112 -11.26 -9.65 14.54
N SER A 113 -11.57 -10.26 15.68
CA SER A 113 -12.31 -9.63 16.77
C SER A 113 -11.62 -9.92 18.09
N THR A 114 -11.41 -8.90 18.91
CA THR A 114 -10.74 -8.99 20.21
C THR A 114 -11.38 -8.06 21.24
N HIS A 115 -11.29 -8.39 22.53
CA HIS A 115 -11.66 -7.47 23.61
C HIS A 115 -10.43 -6.66 24.05
N LYS A 116 -10.38 -5.37 23.69
CA LYS A 116 -9.36 -4.44 24.16
C LYS A 116 -9.94 -3.52 25.23
N ASN A 117 -9.42 -3.58 26.45
CA ASN A 117 -9.89 -2.77 27.60
C ASN A 117 -11.42 -2.87 27.81
N GLN A 118 -11.97 -4.08 27.80
CA GLN A 118 -13.42 -4.36 27.90
C GLN A 118 -14.27 -3.79 26.74
N ARG A 119 -13.65 -3.32 25.65
CA ARG A 119 -14.34 -2.90 24.44
C ARG A 119 -14.06 -3.89 23.31
N LEU A 120 -15.12 -4.30 22.64
CA LEU A 120 -15.03 -5.16 21.47
C LEU A 120 -14.46 -4.35 20.30
N VAL A 121 -13.30 -4.78 19.80
CA VAL A 121 -12.61 -4.18 18.66
C VAL A 121 -12.46 -5.24 17.59
N SER A 122 -13.01 -4.96 16.41
CA SER A 122 -12.87 -5.84 15.26
C SER A 122 -12.17 -5.10 14.12
N TYR A 123 -11.49 -5.84 13.25
CA TYR A 123 -10.96 -5.27 12.02
C TYR A 123 -10.92 -6.28 10.89
N LEU A 124 -10.94 -5.74 9.68
CA LEU A 124 -10.72 -6.43 8.42
C LEU A 124 -9.42 -5.92 7.82
N LEU A 125 -8.53 -6.84 7.43
CA LEU A 125 -7.27 -6.54 6.76
C LEU A 125 -7.21 -7.35 5.47
N TYR A 126 -6.89 -6.69 4.37
CA TYR A 126 -6.62 -7.35 3.09
C TYR A 126 -5.20 -7.02 2.67
N GLU A 127 -4.44 -8.04 2.29
CA GLU A 127 -3.03 -7.95 1.89
C GLU A 127 -2.81 -8.69 0.57
N GLN A 128 -2.00 -8.11 -0.31
CA GLN A 128 -1.36 -8.79 -1.43
C GLN A 128 0.16 -8.65 -1.33
N LYS A 129 0.87 -9.71 -1.66
CA LYS A 129 2.33 -9.78 -1.66
C LYS A 129 2.83 -10.52 -2.89
N GLY A 130 3.94 -10.06 -3.45
CA GLY A 130 4.63 -10.76 -4.54
C GLY A 130 6.14 -10.61 -4.43
N ALA A 131 6.85 -11.53 -5.07
CA ALA A 131 8.31 -11.52 -5.17
C ALA A 131 8.77 -10.80 -6.44
N GLY A 132 9.88 -10.07 -6.33
CA GLY A 132 10.56 -9.43 -7.45
C GLY A 132 9.75 -8.34 -8.17
N PRO A 133 10.25 -7.89 -9.33
CA PRO A 133 9.57 -6.88 -10.14
C PRO A 133 8.30 -7.39 -10.81
N ARG A 134 7.43 -6.45 -11.21
CA ARG A 134 6.21 -6.71 -11.98
C ARG A 134 6.37 -6.22 -13.40
N GLU A 135 5.73 -6.92 -14.34
CA GLU A 135 5.62 -6.47 -15.73
C GLU A 135 4.89 -5.12 -15.83
N ASN A 136 3.88 -4.91 -14.97
CA ASN A 136 3.10 -3.68 -14.95
C ASN A 136 2.64 -3.33 -13.52
N TRP A 137 3.31 -2.35 -12.93
CA TRP A 137 3.03 -1.88 -11.56
C TRP A 137 1.65 -1.23 -11.45
N ASN A 138 1.28 -0.37 -12.39
CA ASN A 138 -0.02 0.28 -12.41
C ASN A 138 -1.19 -0.69 -12.50
N ALA A 139 -1.10 -1.71 -13.36
CA ALA A 139 -2.12 -2.75 -13.46
C ALA A 139 -2.23 -3.54 -12.16
N THR A 140 -1.09 -3.84 -11.51
CA THR A 140 -1.03 -4.52 -10.22
C THR A 140 -1.72 -3.70 -9.13
N TYR A 141 -1.39 -2.41 -9.01
CA TYR A 141 -2.02 -1.50 -8.04
C TYR A 141 -3.52 -1.32 -8.27
N LYS A 142 -3.93 -1.09 -9.52
CA LYS A 142 -5.36 -0.94 -9.88
C LYS A 142 -6.16 -2.22 -9.65
N GLN A 143 -5.54 -3.40 -9.82
CA GLN A 143 -6.18 -4.67 -9.48
C GLN A 143 -6.39 -4.78 -7.97
N PHE A 144 -5.36 -4.46 -7.18
CA PHE A 144 -5.47 -4.42 -5.72
C PHE A 144 -6.56 -3.44 -5.26
N GLU A 145 -6.63 -2.23 -5.83
CA GLU A 145 -7.65 -1.23 -5.47
C GLU A 145 -9.08 -1.76 -5.69
N ARG A 146 -9.32 -2.48 -6.80
CA ARG A 146 -10.62 -3.12 -7.07
C ARG A 146 -10.93 -4.22 -6.06
N ASP A 147 -9.99 -5.14 -5.84
CA ASP A 147 -10.17 -6.25 -4.91
C ASP A 147 -10.39 -5.74 -3.47
N ALA A 148 -9.63 -4.72 -3.07
CA ALA A 148 -9.78 -4.04 -1.80
C ALA A 148 -11.17 -3.39 -1.66
N PHE A 149 -11.65 -2.69 -2.68
CA PHE A 149 -12.99 -2.10 -2.66
C PHE A 149 -14.09 -3.17 -2.53
N ASP A 150 -13.96 -4.30 -3.24
CA ASP A 150 -14.90 -5.40 -3.16
C ASP A 150 -14.93 -6.07 -1.78
N ILE A 151 -13.78 -6.20 -1.13
CA ILE A 151 -13.65 -6.80 0.21
C ILE A 151 -14.12 -5.82 1.30
N MET A 152 -13.71 -4.55 1.22
CA MET A 152 -13.96 -3.52 2.24
C MET A 152 -15.35 -2.88 2.13
N ARG A 153 -15.95 -2.93 0.92
CA ARG A 153 -17.20 -2.26 0.52
C ARG A 153 -17.16 -0.73 0.61
N GLU A 154 -15.95 -0.17 0.66
CA GLU A 154 -15.69 1.27 0.65
C GLU A 154 -14.25 1.51 0.19
N LYS A 155 -13.94 2.76 -0.18
CA LYS A 155 -12.57 3.18 -0.41
C LYS A 155 -11.84 3.28 0.94
N THR A 156 -10.66 2.67 1.01
CA THR A 156 -9.82 2.62 2.20
C THR A 156 -8.40 3.04 1.84
N ALA A 157 -7.64 3.54 2.81
CA ALA A 157 -6.25 3.90 2.59
C ALA A 157 -5.43 2.65 2.23
N ILE A 158 -4.65 2.74 1.16
CA ILE A 158 -3.79 1.65 0.69
C ILE A 158 -2.38 1.94 1.17
N PHE A 159 -1.83 1.01 1.93
CA PHE A 159 -0.45 1.00 2.33
C PHE A 159 0.33 0.14 1.35
N THR A 160 1.44 0.67 0.85
CA THR A 160 2.32 0.01 -0.11
C THR A 160 3.72 -0.02 0.46
N CYS A 161 4.41 -1.15 0.35
CA CYS A 161 5.78 -1.30 0.81
C CYS A 161 6.58 -2.15 -0.17
N LEU A 162 7.76 -1.66 -0.55
CA LEU A 162 8.74 -2.38 -1.35
C LEU A 162 9.98 -2.65 -0.52
N LYS A 163 10.53 -3.85 -0.67
CA LYS A 163 11.76 -4.27 -0.02
C LYS A 163 12.72 -4.80 -1.08
N GLY A 164 13.97 -4.37 -0.99
CA GLY A 164 15.04 -4.84 -1.84
C GLY A 164 16.39 -4.73 -1.15
N HIS A 165 17.45 -4.92 -1.92
CA HIS A 165 18.80 -4.80 -1.42
C HIS A 165 19.75 -4.14 -2.42
N LEU A 166 20.85 -3.63 -1.89
CA LEU A 166 21.98 -3.13 -2.66
C LEU A 166 23.19 -4.04 -2.41
N ASN A 167 23.83 -4.48 -3.48
CA ASN A 167 25.00 -5.35 -3.44
C ASN A 167 26.31 -4.53 -3.35
N GLY A 168 27.29 -5.01 -2.58
CA GLY A 168 28.70 -4.57 -2.72
C GLY A 168 29.11 -3.26 -2.04
N MET A 169 28.39 -2.76 -1.04
CA MET A 169 28.65 -1.42 -0.47
C MET A 169 29.23 -1.47 0.95
N MET A 170 30.53 -1.75 1.06
CA MET A 170 31.27 -1.75 2.32
C MET A 170 31.39 -0.36 2.98
N ASN A 171 31.11 0.74 2.25
CA ASN A 171 31.38 2.12 2.67
C ASN A 171 30.21 3.11 2.48
N VAL A 172 28.97 2.65 2.28
CA VAL A 172 27.85 3.59 2.16
C VAL A 172 27.44 4.12 3.52
N VAL A 173 27.48 5.45 3.65
CA VAL A 173 26.87 6.16 4.78
C VAL A 173 25.35 6.00 4.65
N LEU A 174 24.76 5.16 5.50
CA LEU A 174 23.33 4.81 5.48
C LEU A 174 22.44 6.05 5.41
N GLN A 175 22.75 7.04 6.24
CA GLN A 175 21.98 8.29 6.29
C GLN A 175 22.02 9.05 4.97
N LYS A 176 23.16 9.08 4.28
CA LYS A 176 23.27 9.76 2.98
C LYS A 176 22.41 9.06 1.94
N LYS A 177 22.48 7.73 1.85
CA LYS A 177 21.68 6.95 0.89
C LYS A 177 20.18 7.03 1.19
N ALA A 178 19.80 7.03 2.47
CA ALA A 178 18.41 7.22 2.87
C ALA A 178 17.88 8.60 2.43
N ASN A 179 18.66 9.66 2.61
CA ASN A 179 18.28 11.00 2.13
C ASN A 179 18.22 11.08 0.60
N GLU A 180 19.14 10.46 -0.12
CA GLU A 180 19.08 10.36 -1.59
C GLU A 180 17.76 9.73 -2.05
N LEU A 181 17.34 8.63 -1.42
CA LEU A 181 16.06 7.98 -1.68
C LEU A 181 14.86 8.84 -1.29
N VAL A 182 14.93 9.62 -0.21
CA VAL A 182 13.84 10.56 0.13
C VAL A 182 13.70 11.65 -0.93
N HIS A 183 14.83 12.17 -1.42
CA HIS A 183 14.84 13.19 -2.49
C HIS A 183 14.33 12.65 -3.82
N GLU A 184 14.55 11.38 -4.13
CA GLU A 184 14.03 10.70 -5.32
C GLU A 184 12.49 10.78 -5.45
N PHE A 185 11.78 10.88 -4.33
CA PHE A 185 10.32 10.95 -4.29
C PHE A 185 9.80 12.38 -4.05
N ASP A 186 10.63 13.39 -4.32
CA ASP A 186 10.32 14.82 -4.08
C ASP A 186 9.81 15.09 -2.65
N ALA A 187 10.26 14.28 -1.70
CA ALA A 187 9.80 14.32 -0.33
C ALA A 187 10.78 15.11 0.56
N LYS A 188 10.25 15.66 1.66
CA LYS A 188 11.02 16.32 2.71
C LYS A 188 10.97 15.49 3.97
N SER A 189 12.14 15.23 4.57
CA SER A 189 12.23 14.59 5.88
C SER A 189 11.46 15.42 6.92
N VAL A 190 10.68 14.73 7.76
CA VAL A 190 9.96 15.32 8.90
C VAL A 190 10.50 14.80 10.23
N GLU A 191 10.90 13.53 10.29
CA GLU A 191 11.43 12.86 11.47
C GLU A 191 12.42 11.76 11.03
N ASP A 192 13.46 11.51 11.81
CA ASP A 192 14.41 10.42 11.55
C ASP A 192 14.77 9.63 12.81
N LEU A 193 15.19 8.39 12.59
CA LEU A 193 15.80 7.50 13.57
C LEU A 193 17.12 7.00 12.99
N ILE A 194 18.23 7.28 13.68
CA ILE A 194 19.59 6.96 13.23
C ILE A 194 20.26 6.10 14.30
N GLU A 195 20.61 4.89 13.91
CA GLU A 195 21.34 3.90 14.70
C GLU A 195 22.57 3.42 13.90
N PRO A 196 23.57 2.78 14.53
CA PRO A 196 24.82 2.41 13.85
C PRO A 196 24.63 1.62 12.54
N ASN A 197 23.65 0.72 12.51
CA ASN A 197 23.39 -0.19 11.39
C ASN A 197 21.98 -0.01 10.79
N PHE A 198 21.27 1.04 11.19
CA PHE A 198 19.88 1.25 10.79
C PHE A 198 19.55 2.74 10.69
N VAL A 199 18.91 3.13 9.61
CA VAL A 199 18.38 4.48 9.42
C VAL A 199 16.94 4.35 8.98
N SER A 200 16.03 5.10 9.59
CA SER A 200 14.66 5.25 9.13
C SER A 200 14.30 6.72 9.04
N ILE A 201 13.83 7.16 7.88
CA ILE A 201 13.41 8.55 7.63
C ILE A 201 11.93 8.56 7.31
N SER A 202 11.17 9.26 8.12
CA SER A 202 9.79 9.63 7.85
C SER A 202 9.78 10.93 7.05
N ALA A 203 9.06 10.96 5.94
CA ALA A 203 9.06 12.09 5.00
C ALA A 203 7.66 12.39 4.46
N TYR A 204 7.54 13.57 3.85
CA TYR A 204 6.31 14.05 3.24
C TYR A 204 6.55 14.59 1.83
N THR A 205 5.77 14.09 0.86
CA THR A 205 5.69 14.61 -0.52
C THR A 205 4.28 15.16 -0.80
N ASN A 206 4.18 16.18 -1.65
CA ASN A 206 2.90 16.72 -2.10
C ASN A 206 2.28 15.89 -3.24
N GLU A 207 3.01 14.93 -3.79
CA GLU A 207 2.54 14.11 -4.91
C GLU A 207 1.46 13.09 -4.48
N TRP A 208 1.46 12.68 -3.21
CA TRP A 208 0.56 11.65 -2.71
C TRP A 208 -0.52 12.23 -1.79
N LYS A 209 -1.78 11.87 -2.08
CA LYS A 209 -2.96 12.32 -1.34
C LYS A 209 -3.03 11.70 0.06
N GLU A 210 -2.73 10.42 0.18
CA GLU A 210 -2.80 9.69 1.44
C GLU A 210 -1.65 10.09 2.36
N SER A 211 -1.93 10.30 3.65
CA SER A 211 -0.92 10.64 4.67
C SER A 211 -1.42 10.29 6.06
N ILE A 212 -0.48 9.99 6.95
CA ILE A 212 -0.73 9.75 8.37
C ILE A 212 -0.18 10.91 9.20
N LYS A 213 -0.72 11.09 10.41
CA LYS A 213 -0.20 12.05 11.38
C LYS A 213 0.74 11.32 12.35
N THR A 214 1.94 11.86 12.52
CA THR A 214 2.82 11.57 13.67
C THR A 214 2.39 12.46 14.84
N GLU A 215 3.10 12.40 15.97
CA GLU A 215 2.84 13.28 17.11
C GLU A 215 2.94 14.77 16.75
N LYS A 216 3.80 15.11 15.78
CA LYS A 216 4.14 16.51 15.45
C LYS A 216 3.91 16.88 13.98
N HIS A 217 3.90 15.91 13.06
CA HIS A 217 3.94 16.17 11.62
C HIS A 217 2.97 15.29 10.84
N ARG A 218 2.79 15.58 9.55
CA ARG A 218 2.18 14.67 8.57
C ARG A 218 3.29 13.99 7.80
N MET A 219 3.12 12.70 7.50
CA MET A 219 4.04 11.94 6.65
C MET A 219 3.24 11.05 5.69
N ASN A 220 3.85 10.75 4.55
CA ASN A 220 3.30 9.79 3.57
C ASN A 220 4.38 8.97 2.86
N LEU A 221 5.62 9.05 3.33
CA LEU A 221 6.73 8.25 2.87
C LEU A 221 7.54 7.82 4.10
N GLN A 222 8.01 6.58 4.11
CA GLN A 222 9.07 6.16 5.00
C GLN A 222 10.12 5.38 4.22
N VAL A 223 11.38 5.72 4.45
CA VAL A 223 12.55 5.07 3.87
C VAL A 223 13.39 4.49 5.01
N SER A 224 13.54 3.16 5.03
CA SER A 224 14.31 2.42 6.02
C SER A 224 15.47 1.69 5.34
N LEU A 225 16.68 1.87 5.87
CA LEU A 225 17.90 1.20 5.43
C LEU A 225 18.51 0.44 6.59
N ARG A 226 18.83 -0.84 6.38
CA ARG A 226 19.48 -1.69 7.38
C ARG A 226 20.72 -2.35 6.80
N ASN A 227 21.86 -2.13 7.46
CA ASN A 227 23.06 -2.90 7.20
C ASN A 227 23.09 -4.10 8.15
N ALA A 228 23.29 -5.30 7.61
CA ALA A 228 23.31 -6.51 8.42
C ALA A 228 24.71 -6.85 8.97
N GLY A 229 25.79 -6.21 8.48
CA GLY A 229 27.14 -6.31 9.06
C GLY A 229 28.27 -6.41 8.03
N MET A 230 29.43 -6.95 8.44
CA MET A 230 30.65 -7.03 7.62
C MET A 230 30.44 -7.85 6.33
N GLY A 231 30.27 -7.14 5.21
CA GLY A 231 30.18 -7.73 3.86
C GLY A 231 28.77 -8.12 3.42
N GLU A 232 27.75 -7.78 4.21
CA GLU A 232 26.37 -8.17 3.93
C GLU A 232 25.62 -7.15 3.06
N LYS A 233 24.48 -7.58 2.53
CA LYS A 233 23.61 -6.78 1.67
C LYS A 233 22.99 -5.62 2.48
N LEU A 234 23.02 -4.42 1.90
CA LEU A 234 22.26 -3.29 2.46
C LEU A 234 20.79 -3.48 2.11
N THR A 235 19.95 -3.75 3.10
CA THR A 235 18.49 -3.86 2.89
C THR A 235 17.88 -2.47 2.80
N VAL A 236 17.01 -2.28 1.82
CA VAL A 236 16.26 -1.05 1.60
C VAL A 236 14.78 -1.39 1.63
N THR A 237 14.03 -0.70 2.49
CA THR A 237 12.58 -0.81 2.58
C THR A 237 11.98 0.58 2.40
N VAL A 238 11.05 0.74 1.48
CA VAL A 238 10.35 2.02 1.25
C VAL A 238 8.85 1.78 1.24
N GLY A 239 8.11 2.59 1.99
CA GLY A 239 6.67 2.44 2.11
C GLY A 239 5.91 3.76 2.15
N THR A 240 4.65 3.69 1.74
CA THR A 240 3.68 4.79 1.79
C THR A 240 2.34 4.28 2.31
N PRO A 241 1.66 5.01 3.22
CA PRO A 241 2.16 6.17 3.95
C PRO A 241 3.32 5.87 4.92
N ILE A 242 3.50 4.60 5.30
CA ILE A 242 4.49 4.12 6.27
C ILE A 242 4.89 2.68 5.94
N VAL A 243 6.08 2.25 6.37
CA VAL A 243 6.49 0.83 6.29
C VAL A 243 5.79 0.03 7.38
N THR A 244 5.12 -1.07 7.00
CA THR A 244 4.36 -1.92 7.94
C THR A 244 4.84 -3.36 7.97
N THR A 245 5.82 -3.72 7.15
CA THR A 245 6.35 -5.09 7.03
C THR A 245 7.58 -5.33 7.92
N GLU A 246 8.00 -4.34 8.72
CA GLU A 246 9.16 -4.42 9.59
C GLU A 246 8.77 -4.62 11.06
N TYR A 247 8.21 -5.78 11.44
CA TYR A 247 8.20 -6.27 12.83
C TYR A 247 8.08 -7.80 12.88
#